data_AF-A0A8T0JVW5-F1
#
_entry.id   AF-A0A8T0JVW5-F1
#
_cell.length_a   1.000
_cell.length_b   1.000
_cell.length_c   1.000
_cell.angle_alpha   90.00
_cell.angle_beta   90.00
_cell.angle_gamma   90.00
#
_symmetry.space_group_name_H-M   'P 1'
#
loop_
_entity.id
_entity.type
_entity.pdbx_description
1 polymer ?
#
loop_
_entity_poly.entity_id
_entity_poly.type
_entity_poly.pdbx_seq_one_letter_code
_entity_poly.pdbx_strand_id
1 'polypeptide(L)'
;MNLNTILKLNKKVASIAIAGVVFPILIAPCLYALFRKVYGHIMMFPLEESTSNAYILWTLILTVTGFPVVAHTLSELKLLYTSLGKEALTSAMIGDTYGWILFTLFVPFSINDFFGSHAIVGAFVFGLILPHGKFVELVMSISDDCVSGFLVPLFFTGTGMRFMLIAIFSQEIWPFTVLIILLLCALKILRTLFITFFFGMRIRDGLTLGLILNNKGAMTLIMLNIAWDKMIFYVPTYVVITCTVLLMTIVVSPMINAIYKPRQRFEQNKLKTIQKLRVDVELRFIACVHNTRQAASMISIIECFNATRVSPVHGFAFYLVELTGRVVALVAAHIGKPMENKT
;
A
#
# COMPACT_ATOMS: atom_id res chain seq x y z
N MET A 1 -5.60 -17.87 5.55
CA MET A 1 -4.28 -17.24 5.77
C MET A 1 -4.13 -16.94 7.27
N ASN A 2 -3.16 -17.54 7.98
CA ASN A 2 -3.05 -17.39 9.44
C ASN A 2 -2.31 -16.08 9.81
N LEU A 3 -3.08 -15.01 10.05
CA LEU A 3 -2.57 -13.69 10.47
C LEU A 3 -1.74 -13.76 11.78
N ASN A 4 -2.11 -14.72 12.65
CA ASN A 4 -1.51 -14.91 13.98
C ASN A 4 -0.05 -15.37 13.92
N THR A 5 0.37 -16.11 12.89
CA THR A 5 1.76 -16.53 12.74
C THR A 5 2.65 -15.36 12.30
N ILE A 6 2.18 -14.53 11.37
CA ILE A 6 2.90 -13.33 10.89
C ILE A 6 3.03 -12.27 11.99
N LEU A 7 1.96 -12.05 12.77
CA LEU A 7 1.93 -11.11 13.90
C LEU A 7 2.89 -11.52 15.03
N LYS A 8 3.01 -12.82 15.31
CA LYS A 8 3.98 -13.33 16.31
C LYS A 8 5.44 -13.24 15.83
N LEU A 9 5.66 -13.30 14.52
CA LEU A 9 7.00 -13.30 13.91
C LEU A 9 7.63 -11.90 13.82
N ASN A 10 6.85 -10.82 13.74
CA ASN A 10 7.39 -9.45 13.62
C ASN A 10 6.63 -8.42 14.48
N LYS A 11 6.93 -8.37 15.78
CA LYS A 11 6.39 -7.37 16.73
C LYS A 11 6.51 -5.92 16.23
N LYS A 12 7.59 -5.62 15.50
CA LYS A 12 7.82 -4.31 14.86
C LYS A 12 6.72 -3.95 13.85
N VAL A 13 6.43 -4.85 12.91
CA VAL A 13 5.42 -4.63 11.86
C VAL A 13 4.03 -4.47 12.48
N ALA A 14 3.71 -5.31 13.46
CA ALA A 14 2.45 -5.22 14.20
C ALA A 14 2.31 -3.86 14.89
N SER A 15 3.36 -3.39 15.57
CA SER A 15 3.36 -2.07 16.24
C SER A 15 3.17 -0.91 15.26
N ILE A 16 3.82 -0.96 14.08
CA ILE A 16 3.68 0.06 13.04
C ILE A 16 2.23 0.09 12.51
N ALA A 17 1.64 -1.08 12.26
CA ALA A 17 0.26 -1.19 11.77
C ALA A 17 -0.78 -0.79 12.82
N ILE A 18 -0.58 -1.14 14.10
CA ILE A 18 -1.50 -0.77 15.18
C ILE A 18 -1.48 0.74 15.41
N ALA A 19 -0.30 1.34 15.48
CA ALA A 19 -0.21 2.80 15.55
C ALA A 19 -0.75 3.45 14.26
N GLY A 20 -0.59 2.77 13.12
CA GLY A 20 -1.40 2.87 11.89
C GLY A 20 -2.80 3.38 12.09
N VAL A 21 -3.50 2.74 13.01
CA VAL A 21 -4.92 2.88 13.26
C VAL A 21 -5.19 3.74 14.48
N VAL A 22 -4.51 3.48 15.59
CA VAL A 22 -4.77 4.12 16.89
C VAL A 22 -4.44 5.61 16.88
N PHE A 23 -3.33 6.00 16.27
CA PHE A 23 -2.87 7.40 16.32
C PHE A 23 -3.80 8.35 15.53
N PRO A 24 -4.24 8.04 14.29
CA PRO A 24 -5.28 8.83 13.64
C PRO A 24 -6.58 8.89 14.43
N ILE A 25 -7.01 7.79 15.06
CA ILE A 25 -8.24 7.79 15.87
C ILE A 25 -8.20 8.80 17.02
N LEU A 26 -7.03 8.98 17.66
CA LEU A 26 -6.87 9.93 18.76
C LEU A 26 -6.73 11.38 18.29
N ILE A 27 -6.00 11.61 17.19
CA ILE A 27 -5.57 12.96 16.77
C ILE A 27 -6.50 13.57 15.71
N ALA A 28 -7.13 12.76 14.86
CA ALA A 28 -8.01 13.23 13.80
C ALA A 28 -9.22 14.05 14.29
N PRO A 29 -9.92 13.69 15.39
CA PRO A 29 -10.99 14.52 15.91
C PRO A 29 -10.50 15.89 16.38
N CYS A 30 -9.33 15.94 17.01
CA CYS A 30 -8.71 17.19 17.46
C CYS A 30 -8.34 18.10 16.27
N LEU A 31 -7.71 17.53 15.23
CA LEU A 31 -7.40 18.24 13.99
C LEU A 31 -8.66 18.79 13.31
N TYR A 32 -9.73 18.01 13.26
CA TYR A 32 -10.98 18.44 12.63
C TYR A 32 -11.71 19.50 13.48
N ALA A 33 -11.67 19.42 14.81
CA ALA A 33 -12.16 20.49 15.68
C ALA A 33 -11.38 21.80 15.45
N LEU A 34 -10.06 21.72 15.29
CA LEU A 34 -9.21 22.87 14.95
C LEU A 34 -9.54 23.42 13.56
N PHE A 35 -9.68 22.55 12.56
CA PHE A 35 -10.11 22.91 11.21
C PHE A 35 -11.45 23.67 11.25
N ARG A 36 -12.45 23.12 11.92
CA ARG A 36 -13.77 23.73 12.04
C ARG A 36 -13.74 25.08 12.76
N LYS A 37 -12.96 25.20 13.84
CA LYS A 37 -12.82 26.46 14.59
C LYS A 37 -12.21 27.56 13.73
N VAL A 38 -11.15 27.24 12.98
CA VAL A 38 -10.46 28.19 12.11
C VAL A 38 -11.34 28.60 10.93
N TYR A 39 -11.91 27.63 10.21
CA TYR A 39 -12.78 27.94 9.06
C TYR A 39 -14.09 28.60 9.46
N GLY A 40 -14.70 28.20 10.58
CA GLY A 40 -15.92 28.83 11.08
C GLY A 40 -15.72 30.28 11.53
N HIS A 41 -14.55 30.61 12.08
CA HIS A 41 -14.23 31.99 12.43
C HIS A 41 -14.02 32.87 11.18
N ILE A 42 -13.42 32.33 10.12
CA ILE A 42 -13.05 33.12 8.95
C ILE A 42 -14.19 33.22 7.92
N MET A 43 -15.00 32.17 7.75
CA MET A 43 -16.09 32.16 6.77
C MET A 43 -17.35 32.93 7.23
N MET A 44 -17.46 33.36 8.49
CA MET A 44 -18.64 34.06 9.04
C MET A 44 -20.00 33.34 8.84
N PHE A 45 -20.00 32.07 8.43
CA PHE A 45 -21.15 31.18 8.34
C PHE A 45 -20.82 29.89 9.09
N PRO A 46 -21.67 29.42 10.03
CA PRO A 46 -21.45 28.15 10.68
C PRO A 46 -21.54 27.03 9.64
N LEU A 47 -20.50 26.20 9.56
CA LEU A 47 -20.54 24.94 8.83
C LEU A 47 -21.64 24.08 9.48
N GLU A 48 -22.83 24.08 8.87
CA GLU A 48 -24.02 23.31 9.24
C GLU A 48 -23.83 21.82 8.90
N GLU A 49 -22.67 21.27 9.25
CA GLU A 49 -22.35 19.86 9.08
C GLU A 49 -23.00 19.04 10.21
N SER A 50 -23.46 17.83 9.89
CA SER A 50 -23.83 16.82 10.89
C SER A 50 -22.60 16.51 11.74
N THR A 51 -22.54 17.15 12.91
CA THR A 51 -21.30 17.31 13.67
C THR A 51 -20.67 15.96 13.99
N SER A 52 -21.43 15.05 14.60
CA SER A 52 -20.94 13.71 14.97
C SER A 52 -20.47 12.90 13.76
N ASN A 53 -21.26 12.86 12.67
CA ASN A 53 -20.96 12.04 11.50
C ASN A 53 -19.72 12.54 10.76
N ALA A 54 -19.50 13.86 10.72
CA ALA A 54 -18.32 14.45 10.11
C ALA A 54 -17.04 14.11 10.90
N TYR A 55 -17.06 14.13 12.24
CA TYR A 55 -15.92 13.69 13.07
C TYR A 55 -15.54 12.22 12.80
N ILE A 56 -16.55 11.34 12.71
CA ILE A 56 -16.36 9.91 12.47
C ILE A 56 -15.75 9.70 11.08
N LEU A 57 -16.38 10.25 10.02
CA LEU A 57 -15.91 10.07 8.65
C LEU A 57 -14.54 10.69 8.41
N TRP A 58 -14.24 11.86 8.99
CA TRP A 58 -12.93 12.50 8.91
C TRP A 58 -11.85 11.59 9.50
N THR A 59 -12.13 11.01 10.67
CA THR A 59 -11.22 10.09 11.37
C THR A 59 -10.97 8.82 10.57
N LEU A 60 -12.03 8.22 10.01
CA LEU A 60 -11.90 7.02 9.17
C LEU A 60 -11.06 7.31 7.91
N ILE A 61 -11.32 8.44 7.24
CA ILE A 61 -10.58 8.87 6.05
C ILE A 61 -9.09 9.06 6.34
N LEU A 62 -8.72 9.60 7.50
CA LEU A 62 -7.33 9.72 7.90
C LEU A 62 -6.71 8.38 8.30
N THR A 63 -7.48 7.45 8.83
CA THR A 63 -7.01 6.13 9.27
C THR A 63 -6.65 5.22 8.10
N VAL A 64 -7.47 5.20 7.05
CA VAL A 64 -7.30 4.29 5.91
C VAL A 64 -5.98 4.54 5.16
N THR A 65 -5.28 3.45 4.86
CA THR A 65 -4.06 3.38 4.04
C THR A 65 -4.32 2.43 2.87
N GLY A 66 -3.95 2.81 1.65
CA GLY A 66 -4.27 2.01 0.46
C GLY A 66 -3.24 0.94 0.18
N PHE A 67 -3.48 -0.31 0.59
CA PHE A 67 -2.58 -1.43 0.29
C PHE A 67 -2.24 -1.56 -1.21
N PRO A 68 -3.20 -1.51 -2.15
CA PRO A 68 -2.89 -1.64 -3.58
C PRO A 68 -1.92 -0.55 -4.08
N VAL A 69 -2.11 0.69 -3.62
CA VAL A 69 -1.27 1.83 -4.00
C VAL A 69 0.13 1.69 -3.41
N VAL A 70 0.23 1.21 -2.17
CA VAL A 70 1.52 0.89 -1.53
C VAL A 70 2.27 -0.18 -2.32
N ALA A 71 1.59 -1.28 -2.68
CA ALA A 71 2.21 -2.38 -3.43
C ALA A 71 2.67 -1.93 -4.82
N HIS A 72 1.85 -1.13 -5.51
CA HIS A 72 2.20 -0.54 -6.80
C HIS A 72 3.43 0.38 -6.69
N THR A 73 3.42 1.31 -5.73
CA THR A 73 4.53 2.26 -5.50
C THR A 73 5.84 1.52 -5.19
N LEU A 74 5.79 0.46 -4.36
CA LEU A 74 6.94 -0.39 -4.06
C LEU A 74 7.47 -1.14 -5.29
N SER A 75 6.56 -1.57 -6.17
CA SER A 75 6.90 -2.23 -7.44
C SER A 75 7.60 -1.26 -8.40
N GLU A 76 7.04 -0.07 -8.59
CA GLU A 76 7.62 0.99 -9.42
C GLU A 76 9.02 1.41 -8.96
N LEU A 77 9.19 1.52 -7.64
CA LEU A 77 10.47 1.89 -7.03
C LEU A 77 11.47 0.71 -6.95
N LYS A 78 11.08 -0.49 -7.41
CA LYS A 78 11.87 -1.74 -7.33
C LYS A 78 12.29 -2.11 -5.90
N LEU A 79 11.53 -1.69 -4.89
CA LEU A 79 11.79 -1.95 -3.47
C LEU A 79 10.99 -3.14 -2.93
N LEU A 80 10.08 -3.70 -3.72
CA LEU A 80 9.16 -4.75 -3.32
C LEU A 80 9.82 -5.98 -2.64
N TYR A 81 10.99 -6.41 -3.13
CA TYR A 81 11.71 -7.58 -2.60
C TYR A 81 12.69 -7.26 -1.47
N THR A 82 12.85 -5.99 -1.11
CA THR A 82 13.73 -5.58 -0.01
C THR A 82 13.07 -5.87 1.35
N SER A 83 13.86 -6.00 2.42
CA SER A 83 13.33 -6.14 3.78
C SER A 83 12.34 -5.02 4.14
N LEU A 84 12.65 -3.78 3.75
CA LEU A 84 11.76 -2.63 3.94
C LEU A 84 10.45 -2.76 3.15
N GLY A 85 10.52 -3.23 1.90
CA GLY A 85 9.34 -3.50 1.08
C GLY A 85 8.42 -4.54 1.71
N LYS A 86 8.97 -5.62 2.26
CA LYS A 86 8.21 -6.67 2.97
C LYS A 86 7.53 -6.12 4.23
N GLU A 87 8.23 -5.31 5.01
CA GLU A 87 7.69 -4.66 6.22
C GLU A 87 6.57 -3.66 5.89
N ALA A 88 6.77 -2.84 4.85
CA ALA A 88 5.76 -1.91 4.37
C ALA A 88 4.50 -2.63 3.87
N LEU A 89 4.67 -3.68 3.07
CA LEU A 89 3.57 -4.45 2.49
C LEU A 89 2.73 -5.09 3.59
N THR A 90 3.37 -5.80 4.53
CA THR A 90 2.69 -6.47 5.64
C THR A 90 1.98 -5.48 6.56
N SER A 91 2.61 -4.35 6.89
CA SER A 91 1.97 -3.28 7.68
C SER A 91 0.76 -2.67 6.95
N ALA A 92 0.88 -2.44 5.63
CA ALA A 92 -0.20 -1.86 4.83
C ALA A 92 -1.38 -2.83 4.70
N MET A 93 -1.13 -4.14 4.52
CA MET A 93 -2.19 -5.16 4.49
C MET A 93 -3.01 -5.19 5.78
N ILE A 94 -2.33 -5.13 6.93
CA ILE A 94 -2.97 -5.09 8.25
C ILE A 94 -3.79 -3.80 8.38
N GLY A 95 -3.21 -2.64 8.02
CA GLY A 95 -3.91 -1.36 8.03
C GLY A 95 -5.16 -1.35 7.14
N ASP A 96 -5.07 -1.94 5.94
CA ASP A 96 -6.18 -2.03 4.98
C ASP A 96 -7.31 -2.94 5.50
N THR A 97 -6.97 -4.09 6.12
CA THR A 97 -7.97 -4.96 6.75
C THR A 97 -8.70 -4.27 7.91
N TYR A 98 -7.98 -3.57 8.78
CA TYR A 98 -8.62 -2.73 9.81
C TYR A 98 -9.46 -1.60 9.19
N GLY A 99 -8.99 -0.99 8.11
CA GLY A 99 -9.73 0.02 7.36
C GLY A 99 -11.08 -0.49 6.85
N TRP A 100 -11.12 -1.68 6.24
CA TRP A 100 -12.35 -2.33 5.78
C TRP A 100 -13.31 -2.68 6.92
N ILE A 101 -12.79 -3.15 8.05
CA ILE A 101 -13.60 -3.44 9.24
C ILE A 101 -14.23 -2.14 9.77
N LEU A 102 -13.44 -1.08 9.94
CA LEU A 102 -13.93 0.22 10.41
C LEU A 102 -14.92 0.84 9.43
N PHE A 103 -14.66 0.76 8.13
CA PHE A 103 -15.59 1.25 7.09
C PHE A 103 -16.94 0.52 7.16
N THR A 104 -16.92 -0.81 7.22
CA THR A 104 -18.13 -1.64 7.28
C THR A 104 -18.94 -1.35 8.55
N LEU A 105 -18.29 -1.07 9.67
CA LEU A 105 -18.96 -0.81 10.94
C LEU A 105 -19.53 0.62 11.04
N PHE A 106 -18.74 1.64 10.69
CA PHE A 106 -19.06 3.03 11.02
C PHE A 106 -19.78 3.80 9.90
N VAL A 107 -19.60 3.39 8.64
CA VAL A 107 -20.23 4.08 7.51
C VAL A 107 -21.75 3.88 7.48
N PRO A 108 -22.30 2.66 7.66
CA PRO A 108 -23.75 2.47 7.75
C PRO A 108 -24.37 3.23 8.93
N PHE A 109 -23.68 3.24 10.08
CA PHE A 109 -24.12 3.98 11.28
C PHE A 109 -24.19 5.50 11.05
N SER A 110 -23.26 6.05 10.27
CA SER A 110 -23.20 7.50 10.01
C SER A 110 -24.23 7.98 8.99
N ILE A 111 -24.76 7.08 8.17
CA ILE A 111 -25.52 7.43 6.96
C ILE A 111 -27.01 7.08 7.07
N ASN A 112 -27.41 6.24 8.04
CA ASN A 112 -28.80 5.81 8.26
C ASN A 112 -29.48 5.27 6.99
N ASP A 113 -28.72 4.66 6.08
CA ASP A 113 -29.20 4.25 4.75
C ASP A 113 -28.98 2.76 4.52
N PHE A 114 -30.07 2.02 4.36
CA PHE A 114 -30.10 0.56 4.30
C PHE A 114 -29.74 -0.03 2.93
N PHE A 115 -29.59 0.77 1.87
CA PHE A 115 -29.37 0.26 0.51
C PHE A 115 -28.05 0.70 -0.14
N GLY A 116 -27.65 1.98 -0.02
CA GLY A 116 -26.49 2.52 -0.76
C GLY A 116 -25.12 2.08 -0.26
N SER A 117 -24.88 2.07 1.06
CA SER A 117 -23.60 1.65 1.65
C SER A 117 -23.38 0.14 1.60
N HIS A 118 -24.45 -0.65 1.46
CA HIS A 118 -24.39 -2.11 1.43
C HIS A 118 -23.81 -2.66 0.13
N ALA A 119 -23.83 -1.92 -0.99
CA ALA A 119 -23.29 -2.40 -2.26
C ALA A 119 -21.76 -2.59 -2.19
N ILE A 120 -21.03 -1.64 -1.62
CA ILE A 120 -19.56 -1.71 -1.50
C ILE A 120 -19.17 -2.78 -0.49
N VAL A 121 -19.84 -2.82 0.66
CA VAL A 121 -19.62 -3.85 1.69
C VAL A 121 -19.97 -5.23 1.13
N GLY A 122 -21.06 -5.34 0.38
CA GLY A 122 -21.51 -6.58 -0.28
C GLY A 122 -20.51 -7.07 -1.32
N ALA A 123 -19.96 -6.17 -2.15
CA ALA A 123 -18.90 -6.50 -3.08
C ALA A 123 -17.63 -6.99 -2.36
N PHE A 124 -17.27 -6.36 -1.24
CA PHE A 124 -16.15 -6.80 -0.40
C PHE A 124 -16.38 -8.19 0.20
N VAL A 125 -17.56 -8.43 0.79
CA VAL A 125 -17.93 -9.73 1.36
C VAL A 125 -18.00 -10.82 0.27
N PHE A 126 -18.54 -10.52 -0.91
CA PHE A 126 -18.51 -11.41 -2.05
C PHE A 126 -17.07 -11.76 -2.45
N GLY A 127 -16.18 -10.76 -2.47
CA GLY A 127 -14.74 -10.92 -2.63
C GLY A 127 -14.10 -11.89 -1.63
N LEU A 128 -14.54 -11.87 -0.37
CA LEU A 128 -14.06 -12.76 0.69
C LEU A 128 -14.60 -14.18 0.60
N ILE A 129 -15.83 -14.36 0.10
CA ILE A 129 -16.49 -15.67 -0.03
C ILE A 129 -15.96 -16.45 -1.23
N LEU A 130 -15.45 -15.75 -2.25
CA LEU A 130 -14.95 -16.36 -3.48
C LEU A 130 -13.86 -17.43 -3.21
N PRO A 131 -14.06 -18.69 -3.65
CA PRO A 131 -13.15 -19.79 -3.33
C PRO A 131 -11.85 -19.69 -4.13
N HIS A 132 -10.72 -19.97 -3.50
CA HIS A 132 -9.42 -19.98 -4.18
C HIS A 132 -9.36 -21.10 -5.25
N GLY A 133 -9.16 -20.72 -6.51
CA GLY A 133 -9.03 -21.66 -7.63
C GLY A 133 -9.16 -20.99 -9.00
N LYS A 134 -9.22 -21.79 -10.06
CA LYS A 134 -9.32 -21.33 -11.45
C LYS A 134 -10.51 -20.41 -11.72
N PHE A 135 -11.61 -20.59 -10.98
CA PHE A 135 -12.78 -19.73 -11.08
C PHE A 135 -12.46 -18.29 -10.69
N VAL A 136 -11.75 -18.08 -9.57
CA VAL A 136 -11.36 -16.75 -9.13
C VAL A 136 -10.34 -16.12 -10.07
N GLU A 137 -9.40 -16.90 -10.61
CA GLU A 137 -8.45 -16.39 -11.61
C GLU A 137 -9.17 -15.90 -12.87
N LEU A 138 -10.17 -16.63 -13.35
CA LEU A 138 -10.99 -16.24 -14.51
C LEU A 138 -11.85 -15.01 -14.23
N VAL A 139 -12.50 -14.95 -13.06
CA VAL A 139 -13.29 -13.77 -12.66
C VAL A 139 -12.39 -12.55 -12.52
N MET A 140 -11.20 -12.70 -11.91
CA MET A 140 -10.23 -11.63 -11.82
C MET A 140 -9.73 -11.19 -13.19
N SER A 141 -9.40 -12.09 -14.11
CA SER A 141 -8.88 -11.67 -15.43
C SER A 141 -9.92 -10.91 -16.26
N ILE A 142 -11.17 -11.36 -16.25
CA ILE A 142 -12.27 -10.70 -16.98
C ILE A 142 -12.61 -9.34 -16.34
N SER A 143 -12.59 -9.26 -15.01
CA SER A 143 -12.92 -8.01 -14.31
C SER A 143 -11.78 -7.00 -14.33
N ASP A 144 -10.52 -7.41 -14.26
CA ASP A 144 -9.36 -6.50 -14.18
C ASP A 144 -9.24 -5.60 -15.41
N ASP A 145 -9.43 -6.15 -16.62
CA ASP A 145 -9.39 -5.38 -17.87
C ASP A 145 -10.52 -4.33 -17.92
N CYS A 146 -11.74 -4.71 -17.50
CA CYS A 146 -12.89 -3.80 -17.45
C CYS A 146 -12.73 -2.72 -16.37
N VAL A 147 -12.26 -3.12 -15.18
CA VAL A 147 -12.09 -2.22 -14.04
C VAL A 147 -10.98 -1.22 -14.33
N SER A 148 -9.81 -1.68 -14.76
CA SER A 148 -8.66 -0.82 -15.03
C SER A 148 -8.84 0.05 -16.27
N GLY A 149 -9.45 -0.49 -17.33
CA GLY A 149 -9.65 0.22 -18.59
C GLY A 149 -10.78 1.24 -18.57
N PHE A 150 -11.89 0.97 -17.87
CA PHE A 150 -13.09 1.81 -17.93
C PHE A 150 -13.56 2.33 -16.56
N LEU A 151 -13.79 1.48 -15.56
CA LEU A 151 -14.39 1.92 -14.28
C LEU A 151 -13.48 2.85 -13.50
N VAL A 152 -12.18 2.54 -13.39
CA VAL A 152 -11.22 3.32 -12.62
C VAL A 152 -11.06 4.74 -13.20
N PRO A 153 -10.80 4.93 -14.50
CA PRO A 153 -10.78 6.27 -15.11
C PRO A 153 -12.07 7.06 -14.91
N LEU A 154 -13.23 6.40 -15.05
CA LEU A 154 -14.54 7.04 -14.87
C LEU A 154 -14.75 7.48 -13.42
N PHE A 155 -14.36 6.66 -12.43
CA PHE A 155 -14.39 7.00 -11.01
C PHE A 155 -13.53 8.23 -10.69
N PHE A 156 -12.30 8.28 -11.19
CA PHE A 156 -11.41 9.42 -10.96
C PHE A 156 -11.87 10.68 -11.68
N THR A 157 -12.46 10.55 -12.87
CA THR A 157 -13.07 11.67 -13.61
C THR A 157 -14.25 12.26 -12.83
N GLY A 158 -15.16 11.41 -12.34
CA GLY A 158 -16.30 11.86 -11.53
C GLY A 158 -15.87 12.55 -10.24
N THR A 159 -14.84 12.03 -9.56
CA THR A 159 -14.25 12.67 -8.37
C THR A 159 -13.58 14.01 -8.73
N GLY A 160 -12.88 14.07 -9.87
CA GLY A 160 -12.23 15.28 -10.37
C GLY A 160 -13.20 16.39 -10.76
N MET A 161 -14.35 16.06 -11.36
CA MET A 161 -15.38 17.06 -11.71
C MET A 161 -16.00 17.74 -10.49
N ARG A 162 -16.07 17.03 -9.34
CA ARG A 162 -16.56 17.58 -8.06
C ARG A 162 -15.52 18.47 -7.37
N PHE A 163 -14.27 18.44 -7.81
CA PHE A 163 -13.16 19.08 -7.11
C PHE A 163 -13.03 20.56 -7.49
N MET A 164 -13.58 21.43 -6.62
CA MET A 164 -13.58 22.89 -6.82
C MET A 164 -12.41 23.58 -6.11
N LEU A 165 -11.20 23.55 -6.70
CA LEU A 165 -10.02 24.23 -6.16
C LEU A 165 -10.18 25.75 -6.02
N ILE A 166 -10.92 26.35 -6.95
CA ILE A 166 -11.12 27.80 -7.02
C ILE A 166 -11.77 28.34 -5.73
N ALA A 167 -12.61 27.53 -5.07
CA ALA A 167 -13.24 27.89 -3.79
C ALA A 167 -12.23 28.13 -2.66
N ILE A 168 -11.07 27.46 -2.69
CA ILE A 168 -10.00 27.65 -1.70
C ILE A 168 -9.14 28.87 -2.04
N PHE A 169 -8.79 29.06 -3.32
CA PHE A 169 -7.88 30.14 -3.74
C PHE A 169 -8.56 31.52 -3.75
N SER A 170 -9.88 31.58 -3.86
CA SER A 170 -10.64 32.83 -3.84
C SER A 170 -10.66 33.50 -2.45
N GLN A 171 -10.36 32.76 -1.39
CA GLN A 171 -10.38 33.27 -0.02
C GLN A 171 -8.97 33.53 0.51
N GLU A 172 -8.81 34.53 1.38
CA GLU A 172 -7.53 34.80 2.08
C GLU A 172 -7.06 33.66 3.03
N ILE A 173 -7.81 32.56 3.10
CA ILE A 173 -7.54 31.39 3.95
C ILE A 173 -6.52 30.44 3.32
N TRP A 174 -6.18 30.60 2.03
CA TRP A 174 -5.29 29.68 1.30
C TRP A 174 -3.97 29.31 2.03
N PRO A 175 -3.25 30.19 2.77
CA PRO A 175 -2.02 29.76 3.46
C PRO A 175 -2.32 28.84 4.65
N PHE A 176 -3.44 29.05 5.35
CA PHE A 176 -3.87 28.17 6.43
C PHE A 176 -4.31 26.80 5.90
N THR A 177 -4.93 26.75 4.72
CA THR A 177 -5.33 25.48 4.10
C THR A 177 -4.10 24.63 3.76
N VAL A 178 -3.07 25.25 3.18
CA VAL A 178 -1.77 24.61 2.90
C VAL A 178 -1.10 24.14 4.18
N LEU A 179 -1.11 24.96 5.24
CA LEU A 179 -0.55 24.59 6.54
C LEU A 179 -1.23 23.34 7.14
N ILE A 180 -2.57 23.27 7.08
CA ILE A 180 -3.33 22.12 7.57
C ILE A 180 -3.00 20.86 6.74
N ILE A 181 -2.93 20.98 5.41
CA ILE A 181 -2.55 19.86 4.55
C ILE A 181 -1.17 19.34 4.94
N LEU A 182 -0.17 20.23 5.07
CA LEU A 182 1.18 19.86 5.50
C LEU A 182 1.20 19.19 6.88
N LEU A 183 0.40 19.68 7.82
CA LEU A 183 0.26 19.08 9.14
C LEU A 183 -0.32 17.67 9.07
N LEU A 184 -1.36 17.45 8.25
CA LEU A 184 -1.93 16.12 8.01
C LEU A 184 -0.89 15.15 7.39
N CYS A 185 -0.02 15.65 6.49
CA CYS A 185 1.10 14.90 5.93
C CYS A 185 2.12 14.52 7.00
N ALA A 186 2.58 15.53 7.74
CA ALA A 186 3.64 15.40 8.71
C ALA A 186 3.24 14.42 9.82
N LEU A 187 2.01 14.46 10.32
CA LEU A 187 1.56 13.59 11.40
C LEU A 187 1.58 12.10 11.03
N LYS A 188 1.25 11.74 9.79
CA LYS A 188 1.33 10.34 9.33
C LYS A 188 2.77 9.84 9.23
N ILE A 189 3.66 10.66 8.70
CA ILE A 189 5.08 10.33 8.55
C ILE A 189 5.78 10.32 9.91
N LEU A 190 5.50 11.30 10.77
CA LEU A 190 6.13 11.44 12.07
C LEU A 190 5.77 10.28 13.00
N ARG A 191 4.52 9.80 12.96
CA ARG A 191 4.10 8.63 13.72
C ARG A 191 4.92 7.39 13.37
N THR A 192 5.02 7.09 12.08
CA THR A 192 5.76 5.91 11.59
C THR A 192 7.25 6.04 11.87
N LEU A 193 7.81 7.24 11.74
CA LEU A 193 9.18 7.54 12.11
C LEU A 193 9.44 7.30 13.61
N PHE A 194 8.53 7.76 14.47
CA PHE A 194 8.63 7.57 15.93
C PHE A 194 8.69 6.09 16.30
N ILE A 195 7.80 5.26 15.74
CA ILE A 195 7.77 3.82 16.04
C ILE A 195 9.03 3.12 15.52
N THR A 196 9.44 3.42 14.30
CA THR A 196 10.64 2.82 13.71
C THR A 196 11.91 3.20 14.48
N PHE A 197 11.95 4.39 15.06
CA PHE A 197 13.00 4.83 15.98
C PHE A 197 13.05 3.98 17.27
N PHE A 198 11.90 3.66 17.88
CA PHE A 198 11.84 2.76 19.05
C PHE A 198 12.38 1.36 18.76
N PHE A 199 12.25 0.87 17.52
CA PHE A 199 12.80 -0.41 17.10
C PHE A 199 14.24 -0.33 16.57
N GLY A 200 14.93 0.81 16.74
CA GLY A 200 16.34 0.99 16.39
C GLY A 200 16.63 1.02 14.89
N MET A 201 15.63 1.29 14.04
CA MET A 201 15.85 1.43 12.60
C MET A 201 16.59 2.74 12.29
N ARG A 202 17.37 2.74 11.21
CA ARG A 202 17.98 3.98 10.71
C ARG A 202 16.90 4.96 10.30
N ILE A 203 17.10 6.24 10.59
CA ILE A 203 16.15 7.34 10.29
C ILE A 203 15.73 7.33 8.81
N ARG A 204 16.65 6.99 7.90
CA ARG A 204 16.36 6.88 6.45
C ARG A 204 15.36 5.78 6.12
N ASP A 205 15.50 4.64 6.78
CA ASP A 205 14.63 3.47 6.59
C ASP A 205 13.25 3.75 7.19
N GLY A 206 13.21 4.39 8.37
CA GLY A 206 11.97 4.84 9.01
C GLY A 206 11.22 5.89 8.21
N LEU A 207 11.92 6.89 7.66
CA LEU A 207 11.33 7.93 6.79
C LEU A 207 10.79 7.32 5.50
N THR A 208 11.53 6.40 4.89
CA THR A 208 11.08 5.69 3.67
C THR A 208 9.81 4.89 3.96
N LEU A 209 9.78 4.16 5.07
CA LEU A 209 8.60 3.41 5.50
C LEU A 209 7.41 4.35 5.76
N GLY A 210 7.65 5.48 6.40
CA GLY A 210 6.61 6.46 6.70
C GLY A 210 6.03 7.13 5.46
N LEU A 211 6.86 7.44 4.47
CA LEU A 211 6.41 7.93 3.16
C LEU A 211 5.57 6.86 2.45
N ILE A 212 6.04 5.61 2.40
CA ILE A 212 5.30 4.53 1.73
C ILE A 212 3.93 4.31 2.39
N LEU A 213 3.86 4.24 3.72
CA LEU A 213 2.62 4.02 4.48
C LEU A 213 1.67 5.22 4.49
N ASN A 214 2.11 6.37 3.96
CA ASN A 214 1.26 7.55 3.81
C ASN A 214 0.33 7.48 2.58
N ASN A 215 0.60 6.55 1.65
CA ASN A 215 -0.21 6.38 0.46
C ASN A 215 -1.67 6.02 0.80
N LYS A 216 -2.58 6.86 0.29
CA LYS A 216 -4.01 6.64 0.37
C LYS A 216 -4.50 5.87 -0.85
N GLY A 217 -5.57 5.09 -0.66
CA GLY A 217 -6.16 4.27 -1.71
C GLY A 217 -7.47 4.83 -2.26
N ALA A 218 -8.01 4.15 -3.28
CA ALA A 218 -9.33 4.47 -3.85
C ALA A 218 -10.44 4.46 -2.80
N MET A 219 -10.37 3.56 -1.82
CA MET A 219 -11.31 3.47 -0.69
C MET A 219 -11.49 4.82 0.02
N THR A 220 -10.42 5.60 0.20
CA THR A 220 -10.53 6.91 0.84
C THR A 220 -11.37 7.89 0.01
N LEU A 221 -11.20 7.89 -1.31
CA LEU A 221 -11.99 8.74 -2.22
C LEU A 221 -13.44 8.27 -2.30
N ILE A 222 -13.68 6.96 -2.25
CA ILE A 222 -15.04 6.40 -2.18
C ILE A 222 -15.74 6.90 -0.91
N MET A 223 -15.10 6.80 0.25
CA MET A 223 -15.63 7.32 1.53
C MET A 223 -15.92 8.82 1.46
N LEU A 224 -15.03 9.58 0.83
CA LEU A 224 -15.16 11.01 0.67
C LEU A 224 -16.33 11.40 -0.25
N ASN A 225 -16.53 10.68 -1.35
CA ASN A 225 -17.66 10.88 -2.27
C ASN A 225 -18.99 10.52 -1.59
N ILE A 226 -19.04 9.46 -0.79
CA ILE A 226 -20.22 9.11 0.00
C ILE A 226 -20.55 10.21 1.01
N ALA A 227 -19.53 10.75 1.70
CA ALA A 227 -19.70 11.83 2.66
C ALA A 227 -20.24 13.11 1.99
N TRP A 228 -19.80 13.39 0.76
CA TRP A 228 -20.32 14.48 -0.05
C TRP A 228 -21.77 14.27 -0.47
N ASP A 229 -22.10 13.10 -1.01
CA ASP A 229 -23.45 12.78 -1.51
C ASP A 229 -24.50 12.82 -0.38
N LYS A 230 -24.06 12.55 0.86
CA LYS A 230 -24.91 12.61 2.07
C LYS A 230 -24.88 13.97 2.77
N MET A 231 -24.29 14.99 2.16
CA MET A 231 -24.17 16.34 2.72
C MET A 231 -23.54 16.35 4.13
N ILE A 232 -22.65 15.39 4.43
CA ILE A 232 -21.94 15.32 5.71
C ILE A 232 -20.74 16.28 5.71
N PHE A 233 -20.06 16.40 4.57
CA PHE A 233 -18.98 17.37 4.38
C PHE A 233 -19.39 18.50 3.46
N TYR A 234 -19.00 19.71 3.85
CA TYR A 234 -19.15 20.90 3.04
C TYR A 234 -17.99 21.07 2.05
N VAL A 235 -18.15 21.99 1.09
CA VAL A 235 -17.17 22.33 0.03
C VAL A 235 -15.72 22.41 0.52
N PRO A 236 -15.36 23.22 1.54
CA PRO A 236 -13.96 23.37 1.96
C PRO A 236 -13.39 22.07 2.55
N THR A 237 -14.18 21.33 3.33
CA THR A 237 -13.78 20.05 3.93
C THR A 237 -13.45 19.02 2.85
N TYR A 238 -14.32 18.88 1.85
CA TYR A 238 -14.13 17.96 0.73
C TYR A 238 -12.88 18.25 -0.09
N VAL A 239 -12.67 19.54 -0.44
CA VAL A 239 -11.53 19.95 -1.26
C VAL A 239 -10.22 19.79 -0.48
N VAL A 240 -10.17 20.14 0.81
CA VAL A 240 -8.97 19.97 1.64
C VAL A 240 -8.58 18.50 1.79
N ILE A 241 -9.54 17.59 2.02
CA ILE A 241 -9.25 16.16 2.09
C ILE A 241 -8.76 15.64 0.74
N THR A 242 -9.41 16.02 -0.36
CA THR A 242 -9.02 15.62 -1.72
C THR A 242 -7.61 16.10 -2.05
N CYS A 243 -7.29 17.37 -1.79
CA CYS A 243 -5.94 17.93 -1.92
C CYS A 243 -4.92 17.13 -1.11
N THR A 244 -5.27 16.82 0.15
CA THR A 244 -4.40 16.05 1.04
C THR A 244 -4.12 14.66 0.47
N VAL A 245 -5.15 13.94 -0.01
CA VAL A 245 -5.02 12.61 -0.63
C VAL A 245 -4.09 12.66 -1.84
N LEU A 246 -4.31 13.61 -2.75
CA LEU A 246 -3.53 13.79 -3.97
C LEU A 246 -2.08 14.17 -3.66
N LEU A 247 -1.87 15.08 -2.70
CA LEU A 247 -0.53 15.51 -2.33
C LEU A 247 0.25 14.34 -1.71
N MET A 248 -0.35 13.52 -0.84
CA MET A 248 0.33 12.34 -0.30
C MET A 248 0.78 11.40 -1.40
N THR A 249 -0.06 11.11 -2.40
CA THR A 249 0.27 10.11 -3.43
C THR A 249 1.31 10.64 -4.41
N ILE A 250 1.23 11.92 -4.79
CA ILE A 250 2.18 12.55 -5.72
C ILE A 250 3.57 12.71 -5.10
N VAL A 251 3.66 13.09 -3.81
CA VAL A 251 4.93 13.41 -3.15
C VAL A 251 5.76 12.16 -2.80
N VAL A 252 5.13 11.01 -2.58
CA VAL A 252 5.82 9.82 -2.07
C VAL A 252 6.86 9.25 -3.03
N SER A 253 6.50 9.03 -4.31
CA SER A 253 7.43 8.48 -5.31
C SER A 253 8.69 9.35 -5.54
N PRO A 254 8.60 10.67 -5.79
CA PRO A 254 9.77 11.50 -5.98
C PRO A 254 10.64 11.60 -4.72
N MET A 255 10.03 11.68 -3.53
CA MET A 255 10.80 11.72 -2.28
C MET A 255 11.58 10.44 -2.02
N ILE A 256 10.99 9.25 -2.25
CA ILE A 256 11.71 7.99 -2.06
C ILE A 256 12.85 7.86 -3.07
N ASN A 257 12.63 8.27 -4.32
CA ASN A 257 13.67 8.24 -5.35
C ASN A 257 14.85 9.18 -4.98
N ALA A 258 14.57 10.34 -4.39
CA ALA A 258 15.58 11.27 -3.89
C ALA A 258 16.38 10.70 -2.70
N ILE A 259 15.71 10.05 -1.75
CA ILE A 259 16.33 9.54 -0.51
C ILE A 259 17.15 8.27 -0.76
N TYR A 260 16.58 7.30 -1.47
CA TYR A 260 17.11 5.94 -1.50
C TYR A 260 17.86 5.60 -2.81
N LYS A 261 17.71 6.41 -3.87
CA LYS A 261 18.22 6.15 -5.24
C LYS A 261 18.16 4.64 -5.61
N PRO A 262 16.99 3.99 -5.44
CA PRO A 262 16.91 2.52 -5.52
C PRO A 262 17.28 1.99 -6.91
N ARG A 263 17.03 2.80 -7.95
CA ARG A 263 17.33 2.48 -9.35
C ARG A 263 18.82 2.26 -9.59
N GLN A 264 19.71 3.08 -9.01
CA GLN A 264 21.16 2.95 -9.19
C GLN A 264 21.72 1.69 -8.52
N ARG A 265 21.20 1.32 -7.34
CA ARG A 265 21.67 0.13 -6.61
C ARG A 265 21.23 -1.17 -7.29
N PHE A 266 20.04 -1.18 -7.88
CA PHE A 266 19.57 -2.30 -8.70
C PHE A 266 20.40 -2.46 -9.98
N GLU A 267 20.78 -1.36 -10.64
CA GLU A 267 21.63 -1.42 -11.84
C GLU A 267 23.07 -1.86 -11.56
N GLN A 268 23.64 -1.50 -10.42
CA GLN A 268 24.96 -2.01 -9.99
C GLN A 268 25.00 -3.53 -9.83
N ASN A 269 23.89 -4.16 -9.41
CA ASN A 269 23.79 -5.62 -9.38
C ASN A 269 23.65 -6.25 -10.77
N LYS A 270 23.07 -5.53 -11.74
CA LYS A 270 22.92 -6.00 -13.13
C LYS A 270 24.24 -6.02 -13.91
N LEU A 271 25.24 -5.23 -13.47
CA LEU A 271 26.55 -5.09 -14.12
C LEU A 271 27.58 -6.17 -13.70
N LYS A 272 27.20 -7.14 -12.87
CA LYS A 272 28.04 -8.30 -12.55
C LYS A 272 27.88 -9.38 -13.61
N THR A 273 28.54 -9.21 -14.76
CA THR A 273 28.67 -10.26 -15.77
C THR A 273 29.66 -11.33 -15.31
N ILE A 274 29.51 -12.59 -15.78
CA ILE A 274 30.44 -13.69 -15.48
C ILE A 274 31.90 -13.29 -15.80
N GLN A 275 32.11 -12.51 -16.85
CA GLN A 275 33.42 -12.02 -17.28
C GLN A 275 34.12 -11.07 -16.28
N LYS A 276 33.39 -10.49 -15.31
CA LYS A 276 33.95 -9.63 -14.25
C LYS A 276 34.07 -10.35 -12.91
N LEU A 277 33.79 -11.65 -12.83
CA LEU A 277 34.08 -12.42 -11.63
C LEU A 277 35.59 -12.58 -11.44
N ARG A 278 36.02 -12.48 -10.19
CA ARG A 278 37.38 -12.83 -9.77
C ARG A 278 37.58 -14.35 -9.93
N VAL A 279 38.77 -14.76 -10.36
CA VAL A 279 39.11 -16.15 -10.76
C VAL A 279 39.02 -17.14 -9.58
N ASP A 280 39.12 -16.63 -8.35
CA ASP A 280 39.08 -17.32 -7.07
C ASP A 280 37.66 -17.46 -6.47
N VAL A 281 36.62 -17.03 -7.19
CA VAL A 281 35.24 -17.02 -6.68
C VAL A 281 34.44 -18.21 -7.24
N GLU A 282 33.77 -18.94 -6.34
CA GLU A 282 32.88 -20.04 -6.71
C GLU A 282 31.74 -19.55 -7.63
N LEU A 283 31.54 -20.26 -8.75
CA LEU A 283 30.48 -19.93 -9.69
C LEU A 283 29.23 -20.72 -9.32
N ARG A 284 28.19 -20.01 -8.84
CA ARG A 284 26.93 -20.61 -8.41
C ARG A 284 25.87 -20.42 -9.48
N PHE A 285 25.34 -21.52 -10.01
CA PHE A 285 24.28 -21.53 -11.01
C PHE A 285 22.97 -22.04 -10.41
N ILE A 286 21.87 -21.43 -10.82
CA ILE A 286 20.53 -21.93 -10.56
C ILE A 286 19.99 -22.46 -11.89
N ALA A 287 19.83 -23.77 -11.96
CA ALA A 287 19.28 -24.47 -13.10
C ALA A 287 17.78 -24.66 -12.91
N CYS A 288 17.01 -23.96 -13.71
CA CYS A 288 15.57 -23.99 -13.72
C CYS A 288 15.08 -25.08 -14.68
N VAL A 289 14.52 -26.15 -14.15
CA VAL A 289 14.10 -27.32 -14.94
C VAL A 289 12.58 -27.47 -14.83
N HIS A 290 11.88 -27.45 -15.96
CA HIS A 290 10.43 -27.64 -16.01
C HIS A 290 10.04 -29.09 -16.34
N ASN A 291 10.94 -29.85 -16.96
CA ASN A 291 10.71 -31.24 -17.34
C ASN A 291 11.99 -32.08 -17.20
N THR A 292 11.90 -33.37 -16.86
CA THR A 292 13.06 -34.24 -16.57
C THR A 292 14.04 -34.35 -17.75
N ARG A 293 13.53 -34.23 -19.00
CA ARG A 293 14.35 -34.18 -20.22
C ARG A 293 15.27 -32.95 -20.30
N GLN A 294 14.82 -31.81 -19.74
CA GLN A 294 15.61 -30.58 -19.66
C GLN A 294 16.66 -30.65 -18.54
N ALA A 295 16.44 -31.48 -17.51
CA ALA A 295 17.41 -31.72 -16.44
C ALA A 295 18.71 -32.31 -17.00
N ALA A 296 18.58 -33.37 -17.82
CA ALA A 296 19.72 -34.02 -18.48
C ALA A 296 20.51 -33.04 -19.35
N SER A 297 19.81 -32.17 -20.08
CA SER A 297 20.43 -31.14 -20.92
C SER A 297 21.24 -30.15 -20.09
N MET A 298 20.72 -29.73 -18.94
CA MET A 298 21.41 -28.78 -18.05
C MET A 298 22.60 -29.43 -17.33
N ILE A 299 22.52 -30.72 -16.99
CA ILE A 299 23.63 -31.50 -16.42
C ILE A 299 24.79 -31.58 -17.43
N SER A 300 24.52 -31.92 -18.70
CA SER A 300 25.58 -31.97 -19.72
C SER A 300 26.24 -30.61 -19.95
N ILE A 301 25.48 -29.50 -19.84
CA ILE A 301 26.05 -28.15 -19.91
C ILE A 301 26.98 -27.88 -18.70
N ILE A 302 26.58 -28.32 -17.49
CA ILE A 302 27.40 -28.18 -16.27
C ILE A 302 28.68 -29.03 -16.37
N GLU A 303 28.60 -30.25 -16.91
CA GLU A 303 29.77 -31.11 -17.15
C GLU A 303 30.75 -30.47 -18.14
N CYS A 304 30.26 -29.76 -19.16
CA CYS A 304 31.10 -29.00 -20.11
C CYS A 304 31.88 -27.84 -19.46
N PHE A 305 31.48 -27.32 -18.30
CA PHE A 305 32.20 -26.23 -17.63
C PHE A 305 33.51 -26.67 -16.93
N ASN A 306 33.84 -27.96 -16.92
CA ASN A 306 35.09 -28.54 -16.42
C ASN A 306 35.63 -27.89 -15.13
N ALA A 307 34.88 -28.06 -14.04
CA ALA A 307 35.17 -27.42 -12.75
C ALA A 307 36.57 -27.80 -12.23
N THR A 308 37.36 -26.79 -11.87
CA THR A 308 38.69 -26.97 -11.27
C THR A 308 38.65 -26.76 -9.77
N ARG A 309 39.67 -27.25 -9.03
CA ARG A 309 39.79 -27.02 -7.57
C ARG A 309 39.93 -25.55 -7.17
N VAL A 310 40.32 -24.68 -8.11
CA VAL A 310 40.50 -23.24 -7.90
C VAL A 310 39.21 -22.46 -8.15
N SER A 311 38.34 -22.96 -9.04
CA SER A 311 37.04 -22.37 -9.38
C SER A 311 35.93 -23.43 -9.35
N PRO A 312 35.44 -23.83 -8.16
CA PRO A 312 34.40 -24.85 -8.05
C PRO A 312 33.08 -24.31 -8.61
N VAL A 313 32.37 -25.17 -9.34
CA VAL A 313 31.04 -24.88 -9.89
C VAL A 313 29.99 -25.59 -9.04
N HIS A 314 29.06 -24.84 -8.46
CA HIS A 314 27.93 -25.39 -7.70
C HIS A 314 26.62 -25.09 -8.42
N GLY A 315 25.91 -26.14 -8.82
CA GLY A 315 24.59 -26.05 -9.44
C GLY A 315 23.48 -26.40 -8.46
N PHE A 316 22.50 -25.52 -8.32
CA PHE A 316 21.23 -25.82 -7.63
C PHE A 316 20.15 -26.08 -8.68
N ALA A 317 19.57 -27.28 -8.69
CA ALA A 317 18.45 -27.61 -9.56
C ALA A 317 17.13 -27.25 -8.87
N PHE A 318 16.36 -26.35 -9.49
CA PHE A 318 15.01 -26.03 -9.04
C PHE A 318 13.99 -26.53 -10.06
N TYR A 319 13.06 -27.35 -9.58
CA TYR A 319 11.88 -27.71 -10.34
C TYR A 319 10.88 -26.55 -10.29
N LEU A 320 10.68 -25.87 -11.42
CA LEU A 320 9.72 -24.77 -11.50
C LEU A 320 8.31 -25.31 -11.68
N VAL A 321 7.51 -25.13 -10.65
CA VAL A 321 6.06 -25.21 -10.73
C VAL A 321 5.55 -23.86 -11.21
N GLU A 322 4.85 -23.84 -12.35
CA GLU A 322 4.24 -22.62 -12.87
C GLU A 322 3.15 -22.13 -11.90
N LEU A 323 3.31 -20.92 -11.37
CA LEU A 323 2.31 -20.25 -10.53
C LEU A 323 1.54 -19.29 -11.42
N THR A 324 0.27 -19.59 -11.68
CA THR A 324 -0.65 -18.71 -12.40
C THR A 324 -0.96 -17.46 -11.55
N GLY A 325 -0.50 -16.28 -12.00
CA GLY A 325 -0.89 -14.97 -11.44
C GLY A 325 0.18 -14.19 -10.68
N ARG A 326 0.31 -12.87 -11.00
CA ARG A 326 1.30 -11.94 -10.39
C ARG A 326 1.18 -11.84 -8.86
N VAL A 327 -0.02 -11.95 -8.31
CA VAL A 327 -0.28 -11.81 -6.86
C VAL A 327 0.08 -13.09 -6.11
N VAL A 328 -0.22 -14.26 -6.68
CA VAL A 328 0.11 -15.57 -6.10
C VAL A 328 1.63 -15.79 -6.08
N ALA A 329 2.33 -15.36 -7.14
CA ALA A 329 3.80 -15.37 -7.17
C ALA A 329 4.44 -14.48 -6.08
N LEU A 330 3.81 -13.33 -5.78
CA LEU A 330 4.25 -12.38 -4.74
C LEU A 330 4.06 -12.93 -3.32
N VAL A 331 2.97 -13.69 -3.12
CA VAL A 331 2.61 -14.36 -1.86
C VAL A 331 3.46 -15.62 -1.66
N ALA A 332 3.66 -16.45 -2.70
CA ALA A 332 4.50 -17.65 -2.64
C ALA A 332 5.98 -17.32 -2.36
N ALA A 333 6.50 -16.22 -2.92
CA ALA A 333 7.85 -15.72 -2.60
C ALA A 333 8.03 -15.28 -1.13
N HIS A 334 6.93 -15.09 -0.39
CA HIS A 334 6.92 -14.82 1.05
C HIS A 334 6.76 -16.08 1.92
N ILE A 335 6.21 -17.17 1.39
CA ILE A 335 5.91 -18.43 2.11
C ILE A 335 7.13 -19.36 2.07
N GLY A 336 8.31 -18.86 2.45
CA GLY A 336 9.51 -19.69 2.55
C GLY A 336 9.37 -20.77 3.62
N LYS A 337 8.80 -21.93 3.26
CA LYS A 337 9.09 -23.29 3.76
C LYS A 337 8.40 -24.31 2.84
N PRO A 338 9.14 -25.15 2.10
CA PRO A 338 8.56 -26.37 1.55
C PRO A 338 8.14 -27.26 2.73
N MET A 339 6.94 -27.83 2.64
CA MET A 339 6.50 -28.92 3.50
C MET A 339 7.49 -30.08 3.30
N GLU A 340 8.35 -30.31 4.29
CA GLU A 340 9.00 -31.60 4.48
C GLU A 340 7.88 -32.62 4.73
N ASN A 341 7.46 -33.33 3.68
CA ASN A 341 6.82 -34.62 3.87
C ASN A 341 7.90 -35.54 4.44
N LYS A 342 7.83 -35.76 5.75
CA LYS A 342 8.40 -36.95 6.37
C LYS A 342 7.58 -38.15 5.90
N THR A 343 8.34 -39.14 5.42
CA THR A 343 8.01 -40.55 5.13
C THR A 343 7.02 -40.83 4.02
#